data_AF-A0A669D8G3-F1
#
_entry.id   AF-A0A669D8G3-F1
#
_cell.length_a   1.000
_cell.length_b   1.000
_cell.length_c   1.000
_cell.angle_alpha   90.00
_cell.angle_beta   90.00
_cell.angle_gamma   90.00
#
_symmetry.space_group_name_H-M   'P 1'
#
loop_
_entity.id
_entity.type
_entity.pdbx_description
1 polymer ?
#
loop_
_entity_poly.entity_id
_entity_poly.type
_entity_poly.pdbx_seq_one_letter_code
_entity_poly.pdbx_strand_id
1 'polypeptide(L)'
;MRLLSLLLTVSLTLALAYYIYIPLPDAIQQPWKLMMLNAYLRTSQSFTKNLDLFCYFVRFKTVISIYAGAVPGVKVSDITFAGIPVRVYEPPAGGEGHLRRGLMYFHGGGWGSYDITNRMVSDELNTVVVSVEYRLYPDAHFPVPYLDCLAAAKHFLSPEVLAKYSIDPDRVAVAGDSAGGNLAAAVITQGNTKCSF
;
A
#
# COMPACT_ATOMS: atom_id res chain seq x y z
N MET A 1 30.52 20.13 -34.92
CA MET A 1 29.11 20.13 -34.47
C MET A 1 28.62 18.75 -34.02
N ARG A 2 28.83 17.66 -34.79
CA ARG A 2 28.34 16.31 -34.43
C ARG A 2 28.97 15.67 -33.17
N LEU A 3 30.26 15.95 -32.90
CA LEU A 3 30.95 15.42 -31.72
C LEU A 3 30.44 16.04 -30.41
N LEU A 4 30.20 17.35 -30.40
CA LEU A 4 29.68 18.07 -29.23
C LEU A 4 28.26 17.60 -28.88
N SER A 5 27.40 17.44 -29.89
CA SER A 5 26.05 16.90 -29.69
C SER A 5 26.09 15.46 -29.17
N LEU A 6 27.03 14.63 -29.64
CA LEU A 6 27.19 13.26 -29.15
C LEU A 6 27.62 13.25 -27.68
N LEU A 7 28.63 14.04 -27.32
CA LEU A 7 29.13 14.15 -25.95
C LEU A 7 28.06 14.68 -24.99
N LEU A 8 27.26 15.67 -25.42
CA LEU A 8 26.16 16.21 -24.63
C LEU A 8 25.09 15.15 -24.36
N THR A 9 24.65 14.42 -25.40
CA THR A 9 23.65 13.37 -25.24
C THR A 9 24.14 12.27 -24.31
N VAL A 10 25.37 11.76 -24.50
CA VAL A 10 25.94 10.72 -23.61
C VAL A 10 26.02 11.21 -22.17
N SER A 11 26.46 12.44 -21.95
CA SER A 11 26.57 13.02 -20.60
C SER A 11 25.20 13.16 -19.93
N LEU A 12 24.19 13.63 -20.67
CA LEU A 12 22.81 13.75 -20.17
C LEU A 12 22.19 12.39 -19.85
N THR A 13 22.42 11.38 -20.70
CA THR A 13 21.92 10.01 -20.46
C THR A 13 22.58 9.40 -19.22
N LEU A 14 23.89 9.56 -19.04
CA LEU A 14 24.59 9.08 -17.85
C LEU A 14 24.11 9.79 -16.58
N ALA A 15 23.90 11.11 -16.65
CA ALA A 15 23.35 11.87 -15.53
C ALA A 15 21.93 11.43 -15.16
N LEU A 16 21.07 11.19 -16.15
CA LEU A 16 19.71 10.68 -15.93
C LEU A 16 19.73 9.25 -15.35
N ALA A 17 20.56 8.37 -15.89
CA ALA A 17 20.71 7.01 -15.39
C ALA A 17 21.19 7.01 -13.93
N TYR A 18 22.19 7.85 -13.61
CA TYR A 18 22.68 8.04 -12.25
C TYR A 18 21.59 8.61 -11.32
N TYR A 19 20.79 9.57 -11.79
CA TYR A 19 19.69 10.16 -11.01
C TYR A 19 18.58 9.14 -10.69
N ILE A 20 18.29 8.22 -11.63
CA ILE A 20 17.28 7.16 -11.42
C ILE A 20 17.85 6.04 -10.54
N TYR A 21 19.12 5.70 -10.73
CA TYR A 21 19.75 4.55 -10.08
C TYR A 21 19.82 4.71 -8.56
N ILE A 22 19.37 3.68 -7.86
CA ILE A 22 19.53 3.49 -6.42
C ILE A 22 19.83 2.02 -6.21
N PRO A 23 20.88 1.64 -5.47
CA PRO A 23 21.12 0.24 -5.16
C PRO A 23 19.94 -0.29 -4.33
N LEU A 24 19.22 -1.27 -4.89
CA LEU A 24 18.08 -1.93 -4.27
C LEU A 24 18.43 -3.41 -4.05
N PRO A 25 17.93 -4.05 -2.97
CA PRO A 25 18.13 -5.48 -2.75
C PRO A 25 17.61 -6.33 -3.91
N ASP A 26 18.31 -7.42 -4.23
CA ASP A 26 17.94 -8.36 -5.30
C ASP A 26 16.59 -9.07 -5.06
N ALA A 27 16.09 -9.03 -3.82
CA ALA A 27 14.77 -9.57 -3.46
C ALA A 27 13.60 -8.81 -4.12
N ILE A 28 13.83 -7.61 -4.64
CA ILE A 28 12.78 -6.83 -5.31
C ILE A 28 12.64 -7.33 -6.75
N GLN A 29 11.47 -7.89 -7.07
CA GLN A 29 11.19 -8.46 -8.39
C GLN A 29 11.30 -7.46 -9.55
N GLN A 30 10.95 -6.18 -9.31
CA GLN A 30 10.91 -5.13 -10.33
C GLN A 30 11.60 -3.85 -9.84
N PRO A 31 12.94 -3.87 -9.65
CA PRO A 31 13.65 -2.79 -8.95
C PRO A 31 13.64 -1.49 -9.75
N TRP A 32 13.65 -1.57 -11.08
CA TRP A 32 13.57 -0.40 -11.95
C TRP A 32 12.27 0.39 -11.78
N LYS A 33 11.13 -0.27 -11.47
CA LYS A 33 9.86 0.44 -11.22
C LYS A 33 9.93 1.29 -9.96
N LEU A 34 10.54 0.75 -8.90
CA LEU A 34 10.76 1.49 -7.66
C LEU A 34 11.75 2.64 -7.86
N MET A 35 12.83 2.41 -8.61
CA MET A 35 13.78 3.47 -8.97
C MET A 35 13.10 4.61 -9.74
N MET A 36 12.26 4.28 -10.73
CA MET A 36 11.49 5.26 -11.49
C MET A 36 10.47 6.02 -10.63
N LEU A 37 9.72 5.31 -9.79
CA LEU A 37 8.77 5.92 -8.86
C LEU A 37 9.49 6.87 -7.88
N ASN A 38 10.62 6.44 -7.34
CA ASN A 38 11.39 7.27 -6.42
C ASN A 38 12.02 8.49 -7.12
N ALA A 39 12.54 8.32 -8.35
CA ALA A 39 13.02 9.44 -9.15
C ALA A 39 11.90 10.46 -9.41
N TYR A 40 10.70 10.00 -9.72
CA TYR A 40 9.51 10.84 -9.86
C TYR A 40 9.15 11.57 -8.57
N LEU A 41 9.13 10.88 -7.42
CA LEU A 41 8.81 11.50 -6.12
C LEU A 41 9.86 12.53 -5.69
N ARG A 42 11.16 12.25 -5.87
CA ARG A 42 12.24 13.21 -5.59
C ARG A 42 12.14 14.45 -6.47
N THR A 43 11.84 14.24 -7.75
CA THR A 43 11.64 15.32 -8.70
C THR A 43 10.44 16.17 -8.29
N SER A 44 9.29 15.54 -8.01
CA SER A 44 8.07 16.27 -7.65
C SER A 44 8.23 17.08 -6.36
N GLN A 45 8.89 16.54 -5.34
CA GLN A 45 9.25 17.25 -4.11
C GLN A 45 10.19 18.45 -4.33
N SER A 46 10.99 18.43 -5.40
CA SER A 46 11.83 19.57 -5.75
C SER A 46 11.02 20.69 -6.42
N PHE A 47 9.91 20.35 -7.10
CA PHE A 47 9.00 21.29 -7.75
C PHE A 47 7.89 21.83 -6.83
N THR A 48 7.65 21.25 -5.64
CA THR A 48 6.61 21.68 -4.68
C THR A 48 6.81 23.06 -4.06
N LYS A 49 7.87 23.80 -4.45
CA LYS A 49 8.05 25.21 -4.08
C LYS A 49 7.20 26.18 -4.93
N ASN A 50 6.60 25.71 -6.02
CA ASN A 50 5.69 26.50 -6.86
C ASN A 50 4.26 25.91 -6.78
N LEU A 51 3.26 26.78 -6.66
CA LEU A 51 1.88 26.55 -6.17
C LEU A 51 1.00 25.58 -7.00
N ASP A 52 1.51 24.93 -8.05
CA ASP A 52 0.73 24.15 -9.04
C ASP A 52 0.45 22.68 -8.63
N LEU A 53 0.66 22.31 -7.35
CA LEU A 53 0.69 20.93 -6.87
C LEU A 53 -0.65 20.18 -6.95
N PHE A 54 -1.77 20.90 -6.89
CA PHE A 54 -3.11 20.30 -6.88
C PHE A 54 -3.43 19.57 -8.21
N CYS A 55 -3.01 20.13 -9.35
CA CYS A 55 -3.29 19.57 -10.67
C CYS A 55 -2.47 18.31 -10.99
N TYR A 56 -1.27 18.18 -10.40
CA TYR A 56 -0.40 17.03 -10.64
C TYR A 56 -0.84 15.79 -9.88
N PHE A 57 -1.34 15.99 -8.65
CA PHE A 57 -1.92 14.92 -7.83
C PHE A 57 -3.13 14.27 -8.53
N VAL A 58 -3.94 15.07 -9.22
CA VAL A 58 -5.08 14.60 -10.02
C VAL A 58 -4.64 13.73 -11.20
N ARG A 59 -3.53 14.07 -11.89
CA ARG A 59 -3.03 13.27 -13.03
C ARG A 59 -2.43 11.92 -12.62
N PHE A 60 -1.82 11.80 -11.44
CA PHE A 60 -1.29 10.54 -10.93
C PHE A 60 -2.40 9.49 -10.72
N LYS A 61 -3.57 9.93 -10.23
CA LYS A 61 -4.73 9.05 -9.97
C LYS A 61 -5.31 8.42 -11.25
N THR A 62 -5.37 9.19 -12.34
CA THR A 62 -5.92 8.72 -13.61
C THR A 62 -5.08 7.57 -14.19
N VAL A 63 -3.76 7.60 -14.01
CA VAL A 63 -2.87 6.56 -14.54
C VAL A 63 -3.05 5.23 -13.80
N ILE A 64 -3.09 5.22 -12.46
CA ILE A 64 -3.32 3.97 -11.69
C ILE A 64 -4.67 3.35 -12.06
N SER A 65 -5.72 4.17 -12.21
CA SER A 65 -7.06 3.66 -12.52
C SER A 65 -7.21 3.14 -13.96
N ILE A 66 -6.33 3.53 -14.89
CA ILE A 66 -6.35 3.06 -16.29
C ILE A 66 -5.65 1.70 -16.44
N TYR A 67 -4.62 1.41 -15.63
CA TYR A 67 -3.90 0.13 -15.68
C TYR A 67 -4.54 -0.99 -14.86
N ALA A 68 -5.49 -0.65 -14.00
CA ALA A 68 -6.09 -1.58 -13.07
C ALA A 68 -7.38 -2.17 -13.69
N GLY A 69 -7.21 -3.23 -14.49
CA GLY A 69 -8.33 -4.03 -14.99
C GLY A 69 -9.09 -4.69 -13.83
N ALA A 70 -10.32 -5.13 -14.08
CA ALA A 70 -11.05 -5.96 -13.12
C ALA A 70 -10.24 -7.24 -12.85
N VAL A 71 -10.12 -7.64 -11.58
CA VAL A 71 -9.48 -8.90 -11.17
C VAL A 71 -10.60 -9.92 -10.86
N PRO A 72 -11.07 -10.69 -11.86
CA PRO A 72 -12.16 -11.64 -11.67
C PRO A 72 -11.64 -12.81 -10.82
N GLY A 73 -12.17 -12.98 -9.61
CA GLY A 73 -11.84 -14.12 -8.73
C GLY A 73 -11.68 -13.76 -7.26
N VAL A 74 -11.36 -12.51 -6.94
CA VAL A 74 -11.27 -12.05 -5.56
C VAL A 74 -12.66 -11.83 -4.97
N LYS A 75 -13.01 -12.61 -3.94
CA LYS A 75 -14.25 -12.43 -3.18
C LYS A 75 -14.08 -11.23 -2.25
N VAL A 76 -15.07 -10.34 -2.26
CA VAL A 76 -15.05 -9.13 -1.45
C VAL A 76 -16.26 -9.10 -0.52
N SER A 77 -16.03 -8.76 0.74
CA SER A 77 -17.09 -8.63 1.73
C SER A 77 -16.84 -7.42 2.63
N ASP A 78 -17.92 -6.69 2.93
CA ASP A 78 -17.94 -5.58 3.87
C ASP A 78 -18.46 -6.09 5.20
N ILE A 79 -17.63 -6.00 6.24
CA ILE A 79 -17.94 -6.47 7.59
C ILE A 79 -17.42 -5.48 8.63
N THR A 80 -17.41 -5.88 9.89
CA THR A 80 -16.99 -5.03 11.00
C THR A 80 -16.05 -5.79 11.92
N PHE A 81 -14.92 -5.17 12.26
CA PHE A 81 -13.95 -5.66 13.23
C PHE A 81 -13.93 -4.73 14.43
N ALA A 82 -14.31 -5.24 15.61
CA ALA A 82 -14.41 -4.44 16.84
C ALA A 82 -15.21 -3.12 16.69
N GLY A 83 -16.29 -3.13 15.90
CA GLY A 83 -17.09 -1.93 15.61
C GLY A 83 -16.57 -1.04 14.49
N ILE A 84 -15.40 -1.34 13.92
CA ILE A 84 -14.81 -0.59 12.79
C ILE A 84 -15.16 -1.27 11.46
N PRO A 85 -15.74 -0.54 10.49
CA PRO A 85 -16.01 -1.12 9.17
C PRO A 85 -14.71 -1.51 8.48
N VAL A 86 -14.71 -2.69 7.89
CA VAL A 86 -13.58 -3.22 7.11
C VAL A 86 -14.09 -3.88 5.84
N ARG A 87 -13.28 -3.80 4.79
CA ARG A 87 -13.49 -4.55 3.56
C ARG A 87 -12.46 -5.67 3.45
N VAL A 88 -12.93 -6.89 3.34
CA VAL A 88 -12.09 -8.09 3.23
C VAL A 88 -12.05 -8.56 1.79
N TYR A 89 -10.83 -8.79 1.29
CA TYR A 89 -10.52 -9.35 -0.02
C TYR A 89 -9.93 -10.74 0.19
N GLU A 90 -10.64 -11.76 -0.30
CA GLU A 90 -10.23 -13.15 -0.23
C GLU A 90 -9.78 -13.62 -1.63
N PRO A 91 -8.54 -14.12 -1.77
CA PRO A 91 -8.05 -14.58 -3.07
C PRO A 91 -8.73 -15.88 -3.50
N PRO A 92 -8.86 -16.12 -4.81
CA PRO A 92 -9.51 -17.33 -5.33
C PRO A 92 -8.76 -18.62 -4.93
N ALA A 93 -7.44 -18.55 -4.79
CA ALA A 93 -6.58 -19.69 -4.51
C ALA A 93 -6.37 -19.93 -3.00
N GLY A 94 -7.29 -20.63 -2.34
CA GLY A 94 -6.94 -21.34 -1.11
C GLY A 94 -7.48 -22.75 -1.18
N GLY A 95 -6.64 -23.69 -1.58
CA GLY A 95 -6.97 -25.09 -1.53
C GLY A 95 -7.28 -25.53 -0.09
N GLU A 96 -8.15 -26.52 0.03
CA GLU A 96 -8.44 -27.17 1.30
C GLU A 96 -7.12 -27.60 1.97
N GLY A 97 -6.86 -27.10 3.18
CA GLY A 97 -5.72 -27.52 4.01
C GLY A 97 -4.49 -26.61 4.05
N HIS A 98 -4.44 -25.49 3.32
CA HIS A 98 -3.29 -24.57 3.37
C HIS A 98 -3.63 -23.21 3.99
N LEU A 99 -2.88 -22.84 5.04
CA LEU A 99 -2.97 -21.50 5.63
C LEU A 99 -2.47 -20.43 4.64
N ARG A 100 -3.19 -19.32 4.55
CA ARG A 100 -2.96 -18.14 3.71
C ARG A 100 -2.18 -17.07 4.47
N ARG A 101 -1.59 -16.13 3.73
CA ARG A 101 -1.03 -14.90 4.29
C ARG A 101 -2.14 -13.93 4.65
N GLY A 102 -1.88 -13.07 5.65
CA GLY A 102 -2.79 -12.00 6.06
C GLY A 102 -2.15 -10.63 5.88
N LEU A 103 -2.90 -9.67 5.35
CA LEU A 103 -2.47 -8.28 5.20
C LEU A 103 -3.52 -7.32 5.76
N MET A 104 -3.16 -6.60 6.82
CA MET A 104 -3.95 -5.45 7.29
C MET A 104 -3.53 -4.20 6.53
N TYR A 105 -4.45 -3.57 5.82
CA TYR A 105 -4.20 -2.41 4.97
C TYR A 105 -4.89 -1.15 5.49
N PHE A 106 -4.14 -0.07 5.61
CA PHE A 106 -4.65 1.26 5.94
C PHE A 106 -4.49 2.18 4.73
N HIS A 107 -5.62 2.65 4.20
CA HIS A 107 -5.63 3.48 3.01
C HIS A 107 -5.13 4.91 3.31
N GLY A 108 -4.60 5.64 2.32
CA GLY A 108 -4.30 7.06 2.46
C GLY A 108 -5.55 7.96 2.38
N GLY A 109 -5.42 9.23 2.77
CA GLY A 109 -6.53 10.21 2.78
C GLY A 109 -6.96 10.76 1.41
N GLY A 110 -6.46 10.17 0.32
CA GLY A 110 -6.54 10.75 -1.00
C GLY A 110 -7.61 10.18 -1.91
N TRP A 111 -8.76 9.65 -1.46
CA TRP A 111 -9.82 9.12 -2.35
C TRP A 111 -9.29 8.27 -3.52
N GLY A 112 -8.44 7.28 -3.22
CA GLY A 112 -7.89 6.36 -4.21
C GLY A 112 -8.88 5.25 -4.55
N SER A 113 -8.71 4.62 -5.71
CA SER A 113 -9.37 3.34 -6.02
C SER A 113 -8.62 2.21 -5.30
N TYR A 114 -8.74 2.17 -3.97
CA TYR A 114 -8.11 1.15 -3.13
C TYR A 114 -8.72 -0.23 -3.38
N ASP A 115 -9.95 -0.27 -3.91
CA ASP A 115 -10.61 -1.54 -4.23
C ASP A 115 -9.83 -2.35 -5.26
N ILE A 116 -9.45 -1.74 -6.38
CA ILE A 116 -8.74 -2.48 -7.44
C ILE A 116 -7.33 -2.83 -6.97
N THR A 117 -6.66 -1.92 -6.26
CA THR A 117 -5.31 -2.17 -5.71
C THR A 117 -5.32 -3.34 -4.73
N ASN A 118 -6.26 -3.37 -3.79
CA ASN A 118 -6.39 -4.45 -2.81
C ASN A 118 -6.80 -5.78 -3.46
N ARG A 119 -7.62 -5.77 -4.52
CA ARG A 119 -7.89 -6.97 -5.33
C ARG A 119 -6.62 -7.51 -5.99
N MET A 120 -5.86 -6.64 -6.65
CA MET A 120 -4.60 -7.05 -7.29
C MET A 120 -3.62 -7.62 -6.27
N VAL A 121 -3.43 -6.95 -5.13
CA VAL A 121 -2.56 -7.43 -4.04
C VAL A 121 -3.05 -8.78 -3.50
N SER A 122 -4.36 -8.93 -3.28
CA SER A 122 -4.95 -10.18 -2.79
C SER A 122 -4.66 -11.33 -3.75
N ASP A 123 -4.94 -11.13 -5.04
CA ASP A 123 -4.76 -12.13 -6.09
C ASP A 123 -3.28 -12.48 -6.34
N GLU A 124 -2.44 -11.48 -6.63
CA GLU A 124 -1.03 -11.67 -7.00
C GLU A 124 -0.20 -12.29 -5.86
N LEU A 125 -0.48 -11.93 -4.60
CA LEU A 125 0.27 -12.44 -3.44
C LEU A 125 -0.37 -13.66 -2.78
N ASN A 126 -1.55 -14.07 -3.26
CA ASN A 126 -2.43 -15.04 -2.62
C ASN A 126 -2.58 -14.77 -1.11
N THR A 127 -3.03 -13.56 -0.79
CA THR A 127 -3.15 -13.06 0.59
C THR A 127 -4.56 -12.56 0.86
N VAL A 128 -5.06 -12.80 2.07
CA VAL A 128 -6.27 -12.16 2.55
C VAL A 128 -5.91 -10.72 2.90
N VAL A 129 -6.55 -9.75 2.25
CA VAL A 129 -6.36 -8.33 2.54
C VAL A 129 -7.55 -7.81 3.32
N VAL A 130 -7.32 -7.12 4.43
CA VAL A 130 -8.36 -6.42 5.19
C VAL A 130 -8.06 -4.93 5.14
N SER A 131 -8.87 -4.18 4.41
CA SER A 131 -8.80 -2.73 4.33
C SER A 131 -9.66 -2.11 5.43
N VAL A 132 -9.09 -1.23 6.24
CA VAL A 132 -9.82 -0.57 7.34
C VAL A 132 -10.40 0.76 6.88
N GLU A 133 -11.71 0.91 7.05
CA GLU A 133 -12.43 2.16 6.81
C GLU A 133 -12.44 2.99 8.10
N TYR A 134 -11.25 3.42 8.52
CA TYR A 134 -11.08 4.18 9.76
C TYR A 134 -11.65 5.59 9.63
N ARG A 135 -12.05 6.21 10.74
CA ARG A 135 -12.67 7.54 10.71
C ARG A 135 -11.69 8.61 10.22
N LEU A 136 -12.18 9.55 9.41
CA LEU A 136 -11.34 10.52 8.70
C LEU A 136 -11.51 11.94 9.25
N TYR A 137 -10.47 12.76 9.03
CA TYR A 137 -10.56 14.21 9.16
C TYR A 137 -11.53 14.77 8.10
N PRO A 138 -12.34 15.81 8.41
CA PRO A 138 -12.36 16.61 9.65
C PRO A 138 -13.18 16.01 10.80
N ASP A 139 -14.01 14.98 10.55
CA ASP A 139 -14.96 14.47 11.54
C ASP A 139 -14.29 13.73 12.71
N ALA A 140 -13.09 13.19 12.48
CA ALA A 140 -12.28 12.52 13.48
C ALA A 140 -10.85 13.04 13.48
N HIS A 141 -10.45 13.63 14.60
CA HIS A 141 -9.09 14.09 14.84
C HIS A 141 -8.23 12.99 15.48
N PHE A 142 -6.91 13.12 15.39
CA PHE A 142 -5.99 12.29 16.16
C PHE A 142 -6.37 12.29 17.66
N PRO A 143 -6.37 11.15 18.37
CA PRO A 143 -5.87 9.83 17.95
C PRO A 143 -6.93 8.87 17.36
N VAL A 144 -8.14 9.36 17.04
CA VAL A 144 -9.27 8.49 16.67
C VAL A 144 -8.96 7.55 15.48
N PRO A 145 -8.44 8.03 14.33
CA PRO A 145 -8.10 7.15 13.20
C PRO A 145 -7.11 6.04 13.57
N TYR A 146 -6.14 6.38 14.43
CA TYR A 146 -5.14 5.44 14.93
C TYR A 146 -5.76 4.37 15.83
N LEU A 147 -6.68 4.75 16.72
CA LEU A 147 -7.36 3.81 17.59
C LEU A 147 -8.26 2.84 16.80
N ASP A 148 -8.91 3.31 15.74
CA ASP A 148 -9.69 2.47 14.83
C ASP A 148 -8.83 1.41 14.14
N CYS A 149 -7.71 1.85 13.54
CA CYS A 149 -6.73 0.95 12.92
C CYS A 149 -6.17 -0.07 13.92
N LEU A 150 -5.85 0.36 15.14
CA LEU A 150 -5.33 -0.51 16.19
C LEU A 150 -6.39 -1.54 16.64
N ALA A 151 -7.64 -1.12 16.84
CA ALA A 151 -8.73 -2.02 17.23
C ALA A 151 -9.02 -3.06 16.14
N ALA A 152 -9.07 -2.63 14.87
CA ALA A 152 -9.25 -3.53 13.73
C ALA A 152 -8.09 -4.51 13.58
N ALA A 153 -6.84 -4.06 13.75
CA ALA A 153 -5.64 -4.91 13.72
C ALA A 153 -5.64 -5.97 14.83
N LYS A 154 -6.02 -5.60 16.06
CA LYS A 154 -6.16 -6.55 17.18
C LYS A 154 -7.22 -7.60 16.91
N HIS A 155 -8.38 -7.17 16.41
CA HIS A 155 -9.48 -8.08 16.09
C HIS A 155 -9.13 -9.01 14.90
N PHE A 156 -8.38 -8.51 13.92
CA PHE A 156 -7.89 -9.31 12.80
C PHE A 156 -6.98 -10.47 13.23
N LEU A 157 -6.18 -10.26 14.28
CA LEU A 157 -5.31 -11.29 14.86
C LEU A 157 -6.05 -12.24 15.83
N SER A 158 -7.36 -12.07 16.04
CA SER A 158 -8.12 -12.97 16.90
C SER A 158 -8.18 -14.39 16.32
N PRO A 159 -8.20 -15.44 17.16
CA PRO A 159 -8.27 -16.83 16.70
C PRO A 159 -9.47 -17.10 15.78
N GLU A 160 -10.59 -16.42 16.04
CA GLU A 160 -11.83 -16.53 15.26
C GLU A 160 -11.64 -16.04 13.82
N VAL A 161 -11.02 -14.87 13.65
CA VAL A 161 -10.74 -14.29 12.33
C VAL A 161 -9.67 -15.10 11.59
N LEU A 162 -8.59 -15.48 12.28
CA LEU A 162 -7.53 -16.31 11.71
C LEU A 162 -8.08 -17.65 11.20
N ALA A 163 -8.92 -18.33 11.98
CA ALA A 163 -9.56 -19.58 11.57
C ALA A 163 -10.54 -19.37 10.40
N LYS A 164 -11.40 -18.34 10.49
CA LYS A 164 -12.42 -18.04 9.46
C LYS A 164 -11.81 -17.83 8.07
N TYR A 165 -10.68 -17.15 7.99
CA TYR A 165 -10.00 -16.85 6.73
C TYR A 165 -8.80 -17.77 6.44
N SER A 166 -8.59 -18.79 7.29
CA SER A 166 -7.44 -19.70 7.24
C SER A 166 -6.10 -18.95 7.15
N ILE A 167 -5.94 -17.88 7.94
CA ILE A 167 -4.72 -17.06 7.94
C ILE A 167 -3.69 -17.70 8.87
N ASP A 168 -2.46 -17.78 8.39
CA ASP A 168 -1.31 -18.16 9.18
C ASP A 168 -0.86 -17.00 10.10
N PRO A 169 -0.92 -17.16 11.43
CA PRO A 169 -0.52 -16.10 12.37
C PRO A 169 0.94 -15.68 12.20
N ASP A 170 1.82 -16.56 11.72
CA ASP A 170 3.24 -16.27 11.50
C ASP A 170 3.50 -15.55 10.16
N ARG A 171 2.47 -15.39 9.32
CA ARG A 171 2.56 -14.72 8.01
C ARG A 171 1.55 -13.59 7.87
N VAL A 172 1.48 -12.75 8.89
CA VAL A 172 0.70 -11.51 8.90
C VAL A 172 1.58 -10.29 8.71
N ALA A 173 1.13 -9.36 7.85
CA ALA A 173 1.77 -8.06 7.63
C ALA A 173 0.77 -6.90 7.83
N VAL A 174 1.31 -5.70 8.07
CA VAL A 174 0.58 -4.43 8.09
C VAL A 174 1.17 -3.52 7.02
N ALA A 175 0.32 -2.89 6.21
CA ALA A 175 0.74 -1.96 5.16
C ALA A 175 -0.20 -0.77 5.06
N GLY A 176 0.26 0.27 4.36
CA GLY A 176 -0.56 1.42 4.02
C GLY A 176 0.19 2.43 3.18
N ASP A 177 -0.54 3.34 2.53
CA ASP A 177 0.02 4.39 1.69
C ASP A 177 -0.21 5.78 2.32
N SER A 178 0.73 6.71 2.10
CA SER A 178 0.58 8.09 2.56
C SER A 178 0.23 8.18 4.06
N ALA A 179 -0.91 8.79 4.41
CA ALA A 179 -1.43 8.83 5.79
C ALA A 179 -1.64 7.43 6.39
N GLY A 180 -2.10 6.46 5.60
CA GLY A 180 -2.24 5.07 6.02
C GLY A 180 -0.90 4.38 6.29
N GLY A 181 0.15 4.76 5.57
CA GLY A 181 1.52 4.30 5.84
C GLY A 181 2.04 4.78 7.20
N ASN A 182 1.70 6.02 7.59
CA ASN A 182 1.99 6.53 8.93
C ASN A 182 1.24 5.72 10.00
N LEU A 183 -0.06 5.46 9.80
CA LEU A 183 -0.88 4.63 10.70
C LEU A 183 -0.32 3.19 10.81
N ALA A 184 0.14 2.61 9.69
CA ALA A 184 0.73 1.27 9.65
C ALA A 184 2.01 1.20 10.50
N ALA A 185 2.88 2.19 10.33
CA ALA A 185 4.10 2.33 11.13
C ALA A 185 3.78 2.54 12.63
N ALA A 186 2.74 3.31 12.95
CA ALA A 186 2.33 3.52 14.35
C ALA A 186 1.77 2.22 14.98
N VAL A 187 0.86 1.52 14.28
CA VAL A 187 0.22 0.30 14.78
C VAL A 187 1.21 -0.84 15.02
N ILE A 188 2.18 -1.04 14.12
CA ILE A 188 3.13 -2.16 14.27
C ILE A 188 4.02 -2.05 15.51
N THR A 189 4.26 -0.84 16.01
CA THR A 189 5.02 -0.64 17.26
C THR A 189 4.29 -1.18 18.49
N GLN A 190 2.95 -1.21 18.46
CA GLN A 190 2.14 -1.79 19.54
C GLN A 190 2.13 -3.32 19.52
N GLY A 191 2.37 -3.94 18.36
CA GLY A 191 2.48 -5.40 18.23
C GLY A 191 3.79 -5.96 18.82
N ASN A 192 4.85 -5.14 18.86
CA ASN A 192 6.16 -5.52 19.39
C ASN A 192 6.31 -5.26 20.89
N THR A 193 5.39 -4.52 21.52
CA THR A 193 5.31 -4.51 22.98
C THR A 193 4.71 -5.83 23.42
N LYS A 194 5.54 -6.69 24.03
CA LYS A 194 5.10 -7.79 24.91
C LYS A 194 4.29 -7.19 26.08
N CYS A 195 3.06 -6.80 25.79
CA CYS A 195 2.02 -6.51 26.75
C CYS A 195 0.84 -7.36 26.30
N SER A 196 0.82 -8.56 26.88
CA SER A 196 -0.30 -9.48 27.03
C SER A 196 -1.64 -9.00 26.46
N PHE A 197 -2.11 -9.71 25.43
CA PHE A 197 -3.54 -9.89 25.19
C PHE A 197 -4.04 -11.02 26.09
#